data_AF-A0A9P7KJT5-F1
#
_entry.id   AF-A0A9P7KJT5-F1
#
_cell.length_a   1.000
_cell.length_b   1.000
_cell.length_c   1.000
_cell.angle_alpha   90.00
_cell.angle_beta   90.00
_cell.angle_gamma   90.00
#
_symmetry.space_group_name_H-M   'P 1'
#
loop_
_entity.id
_entity.type
_entity.pdbx_description
1 polymer ?
#
loop_
_entity_poly.entity_id
_entity_poly.type
_entity_poly.pdbx_seq_one_letter_code
_entity_poly.pdbx_strand_id
1 'polypeptide(L)'
;MTLNLDLPTPLEFPAFPFKPPYEIQVELMRHLYTSIEQKKVTVVESPTGTGKTLSLLCSSLTWLRDEKDRAKKGKLQAVAGDGTDAKDWVVEQTRERMRRELEADERDYEARLARARKREEQMKRIAKARVTKKQRKEVEAHEQLEDNDDEFLPESDIQGEDEEMYISPALRALMSKYVR
;
A
#
# COMPACT_ATOMS: atom_id res chain seq x y z
N MET A 1 20.18 -16.05 26.17
CA MET A 1 18.80 -15.55 26.12
C MET A 1 18.55 -15.09 24.70
N THR A 2 17.74 -15.82 23.93
CA THR A 2 17.38 -15.43 22.56
C THR A 2 16.55 -14.14 22.63
N LEU A 3 17.12 -13.03 22.16
CA LEU A 3 16.42 -11.76 22.05
C LEU A 3 15.30 -11.95 21.02
N ASN A 4 14.07 -12.11 21.49
CA ASN A 4 12.94 -12.27 20.61
C ASN A 4 12.61 -10.89 20.03
N LEU A 5 12.95 -10.68 18.76
CA LEU A 5 12.71 -9.43 18.03
C LEU A 5 11.26 -9.33 17.51
N ASP A 6 10.40 -10.29 17.85
CA ASP A 6 9.02 -10.37 17.39
C ASP A 6 8.22 -9.13 17.79
N LEU A 7 7.49 -8.56 16.83
CA LEU A 7 6.59 -7.45 17.10
C LEU A 7 5.32 -7.97 17.81
N PRO A 8 4.97 -7.42 18.99
CA PRO A 8 3.75 -7.82 19.68
C PRO A 8 2.53 -7.36 18.88
N THR A 9 1.50 -8.22 18.82
CA THR A 9 0.25 -7.86 18.14
C THR A 9 -0.42 -6.69 18.87
N PRO A 10 -0.68 -5.56 18.19
CA PRO A 10 -1.29 -4.40 18.82
C PRO A 10 -2.74 -4.67 19.21
N LEU A 11 -3.17 -4.10 20.35
CA LEU A 11 -4.56 -4.13 20.79
C LEU A 11 -5.42 -3.10 20.04
N GLU A 12 -4.81 -1.99 19.62
CA GLU A 12 -5.46 -0.87 18.96
C GLU A 12 -4.81 -0.55 17.61
N PHE A 13 -5.64 -0.15 16.64
CA PHE A 13 -5.19 0.26 15.32
C PHE A 13 -5.52 1.76 15.13
N PRO A 14 -4.61 2.68 15.49
CA PRO A 14 -4.89 4.13 15.50
C PRO A 14 -5.12 4.71 14.10
N ALA A 15 -4.64 4.02 13.05
CA ALA A 15 -4.89 4.38 11.66
C ALA A 15 -6.33 4.05 11.21
N PHE A 16 -7.10 3.32 12.01
CA PHE A 16 -8.48 2.99 11.68
C PHE A 16 -9.36 4.24 11.83
N PRO A 17 -10.11 4.64 10.78
CA PRO A 17 -10.76 5.95 10.75
C PRO A 17 -12.01 6.06 11.63
N PHE A 18 -12.65 4.95 12.00
CA PHE A 18 -13.89 4.93 12.79
C PHE A 18 -13.62 4.54 14.25
N LYS A 19 -14.29 5.17 15.21
CA LYS A 19 -14.12 4.91 16.64
C LYS A 19 -15.47 4.66 17.34
N PRO A 20 -15.63 3.55 18.08
CA PRO A 20 -14.75 2.37 18.11
C PRO A 20 -14.88 1.54 16.81
N PRO A 21 -13.83 0.83 16.37
CA PRO A 21 -13.96 -0.21 15.35
C PRO A 21 -14.88 -1.33 15.85
N TYR A 22 -15.55 -2.03 14.93
CA TYR A 22 -16.31 -3.22 15.28
C TYR A 22 -15.36 -4.34 15.73
N GLU A 23 -15.81 -5.18 16.66
CA GLU A 23 -14.99 -6.26 17.22
C GLU A 23 -14.43 -7.20 16.13
N ILE A 24 -15.26 -7.61 15.17
CA ILE A 24 -14.84 -8.43 14.03
C ILE A 24 -13.73 -7.77 13.18
N GLN A 25 -13.72 -6.44 13.08
CA GLN A 25 -12.67 -5.71 12.36
C GLN A 25 -11.36 -5.74 13.14
N VAL A 26 -11.43 -5.61 14.47
CA VAL A 26 -10.26 -5.71 15.36
C VAL A 26 -9.67 -7.11 15.31
N GLU A 27 -10.50 -8.15 15.39
CA GLU A 27 -10.07 -9.55 15.25
C GLU A 27 -9.37 -9.80 13.92
N LEU A 28 -9.99 -9.37 12.81
CA LEU A 28 -9.40 -9.48 11.48
C LEU A 28 -8.05 -8.75 11.40
N MET A 29 -7.98 -7.51 11.90
CA MET A 29 -6.73 -6.73 11.88
C MET A 29 -5.61 -7.38 12.70
N ARG A 30 -5.93 -7.91 13.89
CA ARG A 30 -4.98 -8.63 14.75
C ARG A 30 -4.49 -9.91 14.10
N HIS A 31 -5.40 -10.68 13.50
CA HIS A 31 -5.06 -11.92 12.80
C HIS A 31 -4.14 -11.66 11.61
N LEU A 32 -4.44 -10.64 10.80
CA LEU A 32 -3.61 -10.23 9.67
C LEU A 32 -2.23 -9.76 10.14
N TYR A 33 -2.17 -8.88 11.16
CA TYR A 33 -0.90 -8.41 11.72
C TYR A 33 0.00 -9.57 12.17
N THR A 34 -0.54 -10.49 12.98
CA THR A 34 0.20 -11.66 13.48
C THR A 34 0.65 -12.58 12.34
N SER A 35 -0.21 -12.78 11.34
CA SER A 35 0.13 -13.62 10.18
C SER A 35 1.29 -13.03 9.38
N ILE A 36 1.31 -11.71 9.19
CA ILE A 36 2.39 -11.00 8.51
C ILE A 36 3.69 -11.13 9.33
N GLU A 37 3.64 -10.86 10.63
CA GLU A 37 4.81 -10.94 11.52
C GLU A 37 5.42 -12.36 11.53
N GLN A 38 4.56 -13.38 11.56
CA GLN A 38 4.99 -14.78 11.56
C GLN A 38 5.34 -15.31 10.16
N LYS A 39 5.25 -14.48 9.12
CA LYS A 39 5.49 -14.85 7.71
C LYS A 39 4.63 -16.05 7.26
N LYS A 40 3.39 -16.12 7.73
CA LYS A 40 2.44 -17.20 7.44
C LYS A 40 1.48 -16.81 6.32
N VAL A 41 1.03 -17.82 5.58
CA VAL A 41 -0.09 -17.69 4.65
C VAL A 41 -1.38 -17.90 5.44
N THR A 42 -2.35 -16.99 5.27
CA THR A 42 -3.68 -17.10 5.90
C THR A 42 -4.79 -16.96 4.86
N VAL A 43 -5.82 -17.77 5.02
CA VAL A 43 -7.08 -17.66 4.27
C VAL A 43 -8.14 -17.17 5.25
N VAL A 44 -8.74 -16.01 4.96
CA VAL A 44 -9.68 -15.36 5.88
C VAL A 44 -10.95 -14.99 5.12
N GLU A 45 -12.08 -15.51 5.62
CA GLU A 45 -13.40 -15.08 5.21
C GLU A 45 -13.89 -13.95 6.11
N SER A 46 -14.61 -13.00 5.52
CA SER A 46 -15.20 -11.88 6.24
C SER A 46 -16.51 -11.51 5.54
N PRO A 47 -17.62 -11.32 6.27
CA PRO A 47 -18.89 -10.96 5.67
C PRO A 47 -18.78 -9.69 4.83
N THR A 48 -19.55 -9.60 3.75
CA THR A 48 -19.58 -8.41 2.89
C THR A 48 -20.06 -7.18 3.68
N GLY A 49 -19.47 -6.01 3.40
CA GLY A 49 -19.85 -4.75 4.05
C GLY A 49 -19.19 -4.48 5.40
N THR A 50 -18.38 -5.40 5.93
CA THR A 50 -17.67 -5.23 7.22
C THR A 50 -16.34 -4.47 7.10
N GLY A 51 -15.99 -3.96 5.92
CA GLY A 51 -14.76 -3.18 5.71
C GLY A 51 -13.49 -4.02 5.59
N LYS A 52 -13.56 -5.25 5.05
CA LYS A 52 -12.39 -6.13 4.80
C LYS A 52 -11.19 -5.39 4.21
N THR A 53 -11.39 -4.57 3.16
CA THR A 53 -10.33 -3.79 2.53
C THR A 53 -9.69 -2.80 3.49
N LEU A 54 -10.50 -2.09 4.28
CA LEU A 54 -10.03 -1.11 5.24
C LEU A 54 -9.24 -1.80 6.37
N SER A 55 -9.77 -2.89 6.94
CA SER A 55 -9.08 -3.69 7.94
C SER A 55 -7.76 -4.26 7.42
N LEU A 56 -7.73 -4.75 6.18
CA LEU A 56 -6.51 -5.24 5.54
C LEU A 56 -5.44 -4.13 5.39
N LEU A 57 -5.84 -2.95 4.91
CA LEU A 57 -4.94 -1.82 4.78
C LEU A 57 -4.43 -1.33 6.14
N CYS A 58 -5.31 -1.16 7.12
CA CYS A 58 -4.94 -0.69 8.45
C CYS A 58 -3.96 -1.65 9.14
N SER A 59 -4.23 -2.96 9.13
CA SER A 59 -3.33 -3.95 9.72
C SER A 59 -1.96 -4.01 9.03
N SER A 60 -1.95 -4.03 7.70
CA SER A 60 -0.71 -4.09 6.90
C SER A 60 0.15 -2.83 7.07
N LEU A 61 -0.46 -1.65 7.08
CA LEU A 61 0.25 -0.38 7.24
C LEU A 61 0.76 -0.19 8.66
N THR A 62 0.01 -0.62 9.68
CA THR A 62 0.49 -0.63 11.07
C THR A 62 1.71 -1.54 11.20
N TRP A 63 1.65 -2.77 10.69
CA TRP A 63 2.82 -3.67 10.71
C TRP A 63 4.03 -3.07 9.99
N LEU A 64 3.82 -2.48 8.80
CA LEU A 64 4.92 -1.87 8.04
C LEU A 64 5.57 -0.70 8.79
N ARG A 65 4.79 0.07 9.54
CA ARG A 65 5.32 1.15 10.39
C ARG A 65 6.18 0.58 11.51
N ASP A 66 5.66 -0.41 12.23
CA ASP A 66 6.37 -1.03 13.34
C ASP A 66 7.66 -1.72 12.86
N GLU A 67 7.64 -2.33 11.67
CA GLU A 67 8.81 -2.93 11.05
C GLU A 67 9.88 -1.90 10.69
N LYS A 68 9.48 -0.74 10.16
CA LYS A 68 10.42 0.37 9.91
C LYS A 68 11.08 0.86 11.20
N ASP A 69 10.30 0.98 12.27
CA ASP A 69 10.82 1.39 13.58
C ASP A 69 11.75 0.32 14.17
N ARG A 70 11.41 -0.97 14.04
CA ARG A 70 12.28 -2.11 14.40
C ARG A 70 13.58 -2.08 13.61
N ALA A 71 13.54 -1.89 12.30
CA ALA A 71 14.72 -1.80 11.44
C ALA A 71 15.60 -0.58 11.80
N LYS A 72 14.98 0.59 12.12
CA LYS A 72 15.70 1.80 12.56
C LYS A 72 16.44 1.54 13.89
N LYS A 73 15.78 0.90 14.85
CA LYS A 73 16.39 0.50 16.14
C LYS A 73 17.52 -0.51 15.93
N GLY A 74 17.32 -1.52 15.08
CA GLY A 74 18.32 -2.53 14.75
C GLY A 74 19.59 -1.91 14.14
N LYS A 75 19.46 -0.96 13.22
CA LYS A 75 20.60 -0.21 12.67
C LYS A 75 21.36 0.56 13.74
N LEU A 76 20.66 1.20 14.67
CA LEU A 76 21.28 1.96 15.76
C LEU A 76 21.98 1.05 16.80
N GLN A 77 21.42 -0.14 17.05
CA GLN A 77 22.00 -1.13 17.96
C GLN A 77 23.19 -1.88 17.36
N ALA A 78 23.19 -2.17 16.06
CA ALA A 78 24.34 -2.81 15.40
C ALA A 78 25.63 -1.98 15.52
N VAL A 79 25.50 -0.66 15.60
CA VAL A 79 26.61 0.28 15.81
C VAL A 79 27.13 0.25 17.26
N ALA A 80 26.32 -0.19 18.22
CA ALA A 80 26.70 -0.24 19.62
C ALA A 80 27.73 -1.35 19.93
N GLY A 81 27.85 -2.36 19.07
CA GLY A 81 28.81 -3.46 19.23
C GLY A 81 28.53 -4.33 20.46
N ASP A 82 28.86 -5.60 20.35
CA ASP A 82 28.65 -6.59 21.41
C ASP A 82 29.72 -6.42 22.50
N GLY A 83 29.54 -5.45 23.40
CA GLY A 83 30.29 -5.33 24.66
C GLY A 83 31.82 -5.23 24.57
N THR A 84 32.40 -4.92 23.41
CA THR A 84 33.86 -4.76 23.29
C THR A 84 34.26 -3.33 23.61
N ASP A 85 35.11 -3.20 24.64
CA ASP A 85 36.04 -2.15 25.09
C ASP A 85 36.39 -0.97 24.13
N ALA A 86 35.39 -0.40 23.46
CA ALA A 86 35.48 0.84 22.71
C ALA A 86 35.07 1.96 23.66
N LYS A 87 35.86 3.04 23.72
CA LYS A 87 35.56 4.20 24.56
C LYS A 87 34.12 4.66 24.30
N ASP A 88 33.31 4.68 25.35
CA ASP A 88 31.87 4.98 25.36
C ASP A 88 31.47 6.18 24.47
N TRP A 89 32.30 7.24 24.49
CA TRP A 89 32.09 8.44 23.67
C TRP A 89 32.21 8.23 22.14
N VAL A 90 33.00 7.26 21.67
CA VAL A 90 33.16 6.95 20.24
C VAL A 90 31.90 6.23 19.72
N VAL A 91 31.36 5.32 20.53
CA VAL A 91 30.10 4.62 20.23
C VAL A 91 28.94 5.62 20.24
N GLU A 92 28.89 6.52 21.23
CA GLU A 92 27.88 7.57 21.30
C GLU A 92 27.95 8.54 20.12
N GLN A 93 29.15 9.00 19.75
CA GLN A 93 29.34 9.87 18.59
C GLN A 93 28.90 9.20 17.27
N THR A 94 29.20 7.91 17.11
CA THR A 94 28.81 7.15 15.91
C THR A 94 27.30 6.96 15.84
N ARG A 95 26.64 6.68 16.99
CA ARG A 95 25.18 6.62 17.11
C ARG A 95 24.52 7.95 16.78
N GLU A 96 25.06 9.05 17.29
CA GLU A 96 24.54 10.40 17.02
C GLU A 96 24.70 10.79 15.54
N ARG A 97 25.82 10.43 14.90
CA ARG A 97 26.01 10.62 13.46
C ARG A 97 24.97 9.85 12.64
N MET A 98 24.77 8.57 12.93
CA MET A 98 23.79 7.73 12.26
C MET A 98 22.36 8.21 12.47
N ARG A 99 22.04 8.66 13.69
CA ARG A 99 20.74 9.28 14.00
C ARG A 99 20.51 10.51 13.13
N ARG A 100 21.48 11.42 13.04
CA ARG A 100 21.39 12.63 12.21
C ARG A 100 21.24 12.32 10.72
N GLU A 101 21.90 11.27 10.23
CA GLU A 101 21.78 10.80 8.85
C GLU A 101 20.37 10.27 8.56
N LEU A 102 19.83 9.41 9.44
CA LEU A 102 18.46 8.92 9.35
C LEU A 102 17.42 10.07 9.41
N GLU A 103 17.65 11.08 10.26
CA GLU A 103 16.82 12.29 10.33
C GLU A 103 16.96 13.19 9.09
N ALA A 104 18.09 13.15 8.38
CA ALA A 104 18.26 13.84 7.11
C ALA A 104 17.50 13.13 5.99
N ASP A 105 17.62 11.81 5.90
CA ASP A 105 16.87 10.98 4.94
C ASP A 105 15.35 11.15 5.11
N GLU A 106 14.88 11.18 6.35
CA GLU A 106 13.46 11.38 6.70
C GLU A 106 12.98 12.75 6.22
N ARG A 107 13.76 13.82 6.43
CA ARG A 107 13.45 15.18 5.93
C ARG A 107 13.43 15.26 4.41
N ASP A 108 14.37 14.61 3.73
CA ASP A 108 14.42 14.58 2.28
C ASP A 108 13.22 13.83 1.70
N TYR A 109 12.83 12.72 2.32
CA TYR A 109 11.63 11.98 1.96
C TYR A 109 10.36 12.81 2.16
N GLU A 110 10.22 13.50 3.30
CA GLU A 110 9.10 14.40 3.57
C GLU A 110 9.02 15.55 2.56
N ALA A 111 10.17 16.16 2.23
CA ALA A 111 10.23 17.22 1.22
C ALA A 111 9.79 16.73 -0.16
N ARG A 112 10.19 15.52 -0.56
CA ARG A 112 9.72 14.88 -1.81
C ARG A 112 8.22 14.63 -1.79
N LEU A 113 7.68 14.13 -0.67
CA LEU A 113 6.25 13.88 -0.52
C LEU A 113 5.44 15.19 -0.57
N ALA A 114 5.92 16.26 0.08
CA ALA A 114 5.29 17.57 0.05
C ALA A 114 5.23 18.16 -1.37
N ARG A 115 6.32 18.00 -2.15
CA ARG A 115 6.35 18.39 -3.57
C ARG A 115 5.32 17.62 -4.40
N ALA A 116 5.20 16.31 -4.17
CA ALA A 116 4.22 15.48 -4.86
C ALA A 116 2.77 15.89 -4.55
N ARG A 117 2.45 16.12 -3.27
CA ARG A 117 1.12 16.60 -2.84
C ARG A 117 0.75 17.95 -3.44
N LYS A 118 1.70 18.90 -3.47
CA LYS A 118 1.50 20.21 -4.10
C LYS A 118 1.19 20.07 -5.59
N ARG A 119 1.86 19.13 -6.28
CA ARG A 119 1.60 18.84 -7.71
C ARG A 119 0.21 18.24 -7.92
N GLU A 120 -0.20 17.30 -7.08
CA GLU A 120 -1.54 16.71 -7.13
C GLU A 120 -2.65 17.75 -6.89
N GLU A 121 -2.48 18.61 -5.88
CA GLU A 121 -3.43 19.68 -5.57
C GLU A 121 -3.56 20.67 -6.73
N GLN A 122 -2.45 21.05 -7.36
CA GLN A 122 -2.45 21.89 -8.56
C GLN A 122 -3.22 21.24 -9.71
N MET A 123 -3.00 19.95 -9.97
CA MET A 123 -3.74 19.20 -11.01
C MET A 123 -5.24 19.15 -10.69
N LYS A 124 -5.61 18.86 -9.44
CA LYS A 124 -7.01 18.82 -8.99
C LYS A 124 -7.69 20.19 -9.13
N ARG A 125 -6.97 21.27 -8.84
CA ARG A 125 -7.49 22.65 -9.02
C ARG A 125 -7.73 22.99 -10.49
N ILE A 126 -6.78 22.64 -11.37
CA ILE A 126 -6.92 22.85 -12.82
C ILE A 126 -8.09 22.02 -13.38
N ALA A 127 -8.22 20.76 -12.96
CA ALA A 127 -9.32 19.89 -13.38
C ALA A 127 -10.68 20.46 -12.97
N LYS A 128 -10.83 20.89 -11.71
CA LYS A 128 -12.08 21.52 -11.22
C LYS A 128 -12.42 22.80 -11.98
N ALA A 129 -11.43 23.63 -12.31
CA ALA A 129 -11.63 24.86 -13.06
C ALA A 129 -12.06 24.63 -14.51
N ARG A 130 -11.63 23.53 -15.14
CA ARG A 130 -12.04 23.15 -16.51
C ARG A 130 -13.50 22.66 -16.59
N VAL A 131 -14.02 22.05 -15.53
CA VAL A 131 -15.39 21.48 -15.51
C VAL A 131 -16.48 22.55 -15.39
N THR A 132 -16.19 23.75 -14.87
CA THR A 132 -17.22 24.78 -14.59
C THR A 132 -17.63 25.64 -15.81
N LYS A 133 -17.05 25.42 -17.00
CA LYS A 133 -17.43 26.15 -18.22
C LYS A 133 -17.98 25.21 -19.31
N LYS A 134 -19.10 24.54 -19.05
CA LYS A 134 -19.99 24.11 -20.14
C LYS A 134 -20.88 25.30 -20.48
N GLN A 135 -20.51 26.05 -21.53
CA GLN A 135 -21.37 27.10 -22.07
C GLN A 135 -22.65 26.42 -22.57
N ARG A 136 -23.80 26.77 -21.99
CA ARG A 136 -25.09 26.25 -22.44
C ARG A 136 -25.32 26.79 -23.85
N LYS A 137 -25.15 25.95 -24.86
CA LYS A 137 -25.55 26.25 -26.24
C LYS A 137 -27.09 26.27 -26.22
N GLU A 138 -27.71 27.40 -26.58
CA GLU A 138 -29.13 27.41 -26.90
C GLU A 138 -29.31 26.47 -28.10
N VAL A 139 -30.02 25.37 -27.87
CA VAL A 139 -30.33 24.39 -28.91
C VAL A 139 -31.65 24.86 -29.53
N GLU A 140 -31.56 25.51 -30.70
CA GLU A 140 -32.63 25.36 -31.69
C GLU A 140 -32.64 23.90 -32.15
N ALA A 141 -33.85 23.36 -32.24
CA ALA A 141 -34.13 21.94 -32.34
C ALA A 141 -33.53 21.26 -33.56
N HIS A 142 -33.30 19.95 -33.39
CA HIS A 142 -32.88 18.94 -34.37
C HIS A 142 -31.40 18.89 -34.77
N GLU A 143 -30.64 18.14 -33.98
CA GLU A 143 -29.77 17.08 -34.52
C GLU A 143 -29.69 15.98 -33.45
N GLN A 144 -30.12 14.77 -33.82
CA GLN A 144 -30.05 13.57 -32.99
C GLN A 144 -28.57 13.20 -32.86
N LEU A 145 -27.96 13.56 -31.73
CA LEU A 145 -26.76 12.87 -31.27
C LEU A 145 -27.26 11.73 -30.39
N GLU A 146 -27.32 10.54 -30.96
CA GLU A 146 -27.42 9.31 -30.19
C GLU A 146 -26.17 9.26 -29.30
N ASP A 147 -26.34 9.42 -27.98
CA ASP A 147 -25.34 9.02 -27.00
C ASP A 147 -25.22 7.50 -27.13
N ASN A 148 -24.36 7.06 -28.05
CA ASN A 148 -24.06 5.65 -28.23
C ASN A 148 -23.07 5.25 -27.13
N ASP A 149 -23.62 4.87 -25.97
CA ASP A 149 -22.85 4.32 -24.83
C ASP A 149 -22.01 3.09 -25.22
N ASP A 150 -22.23 2.52 -26.42
CA ASP A 150 -21.43 1.44 -26.99
C ASP A 150 -20.04 1.88 -27.48
N GLU A 151 -19.76 3.18 -27.67
CA GLU A 151 -18.43 3.66 -28.11
C GLU A 151 -17.33 3.40 -27.06
N PHE A 152 -17.70 3.20 -25.79
CA PHE A 152 -16.75 2.91 -24.70
C PHE A 152 -16.78 1.45 -24.23
N LEU A 153 -17.58 0.59 -24.86
CA LEU A 153 -17.52 -0.84 -24.63
C LEU A 153 -16.35 -1.43 -25.45
N PRO A 154 -15.57 -2.37 -24.90
CA PRO A 154 -14.66 -3.15 -25.74
C PRO A 154 -15.48 -3.82 -26.83
N GLU A 155 -15.08 -3.64 -28.10
CA GLU A 155 -15.71 -4.27 -29.26
C GLU A 155 -15.92 -5.75 -28.94
N SER A 156 -17.17 -6.18 -28.89
CA SER A 156 -17.56 -7.56 -28.60
C SER A 156 -17.37 -8.44 -29.83
N ASP A 157 -16.15 -8.44 -30.38
CA ASP A 157 -15.70 -9.44 -31.34
C ASP A 157 -15.28 -10.71 -30.58
N ILE A 158 -16.27 -11.36 -29.96
CA ILE A 158 -16.19 -12.78 -29.61
C ILE A 158 -17.29 -13.50 -30.39
N GLN A 159 -17.08 -13.60 -31.71
CA GLN A 159 -17.65 -14.67 -32.52
C GLN A 159 -16.60 -15.12 -33.54
N GLY A 160 -15.91 -16.20 -33.20
CA GLY A 160 -15.06 -16.93 -34.15
C GLY A 160 -13.76 -17.43 -33.54
N GLU A 161 -13.85 -18.60 -32.90
CA GLU A 161 -12.84 -19.68 -32.85
C GLU A 161 -11.36 -19.31 -32.55
N ASP A 162 -10.86 -19.90 -31.45
CA ASP A 162 -9.47 -19.96 -30.97
C ASP A 162 -8.97 -18.80 -30.08
N GLU A 163 -9.51 -18.74 -28.85
CA GLU A 163 -8.89 -18.04 -27.70
C GLU A 163 -7.53 -18.65 -27.34
N GLU A 164 -6.48 -18.27 -28.07
CA GLU A 164 -5.13 -18.29 -27.50
C GLU A 164 -5.02 -17.19 -26.45
N MET A 165 -5.36 -17.53 -25.20
CA MET A 165 -5.00 -16.73 -24.02
C MET A 165 -3.55 -16.22 -24.16
N TYR A 166 -3.30 -15.00 -23.69
CA TYR A 166 -1.98 -14.35 -23.60
C TYR A 166 -1.05 -15.09 -22.62
N ILE A 167 -0.70 -16.32 -22.98
CA ILE A 167 0.10 -17.28 -22.23
C ILE A 167 1.53 -17.08 -22.69
N SER A 168 2.44 -16.80 -21.74
CA SER A 168 3.86 -16.67 -22.06
C SER A 168 4.37 -17.95 -22.75
N PRO A 169 5.38 -17.85 -23.64
CA PRO A 169 5.92 -19.04 -24.32
C PRO A 169 6.36 -20.15 -23.35
N ALA A 170 6.85 -19.76 -22.16
CA ALA A 170 7.22 -20.68 -21.10
C ALA A 170 6.02 -21.46 -20.52
N LEU A 171 4.89 -20.79 -20.31
CA LEU A 171 3.68 -21.43 -19.78
C LEU A 171 3.03 -22.34 -20.84
N ARG A 172 3.09 -22.01 -22.14
CA ARG A 172 2.67 -22.90 -23.23
C ARG A 172 3.48 -24.20 -23.25
N ALA A 173 4.80 -24.10 -23.16
CA ALA A 173 5.68 -25.27 -23.13
C ALA A 173 5.39 -26.16 -21.90
N LEU A 174 5.09 -25.55 -20.76
CA LEU A 174 4.71 -26.29 -19.55
C LEU A 174 3.37 -27.01 -19.72
N MET A 175 2.34 -26.34 -20.24
CA MET A 175 1.03 -26.96 -20.47
C MET A 175 1.12 -28.16 -21.44
N SER A 176 1.92 -28.04 -22.51
CA SER A 176 2.11 -29.13 -23.48
C SER A 176 2.72 -30.41 -22.90
N LYS A 177 3.45 -30.32 -21.77
CA LYS A 177 4.00 -31.49 -21.07
C LYS A 177 2.99 -32.23 -20.21
N TYR A 178 1.87 -31.60 -19.86
CA TYR A 178 0.91 -32.12 -18.89
C TYR A 178 -0.48 -32.42 -19.48
N VAL A 179 -0.75 -32.01 -20.72
CA VAL A 179 -1.94 -32.45 -21.47
C VAL A 179 -1.64 -33.82 -22.06
N ARG A 180 -2.28 -34.86 -21.53
CA ARG A 180 -2.29 -36.22 -22.06
C ARG A 180 -3.73 -36.65 -22.30
#